data_AF-A0A8D8E1N4-F1
#
_entry.id   AF-A0A8D8E1N4-F1
#
_cell.length_a   1.000
_cell.length_b   1.000
_cell.length_c   1.000
_cell.angle_alpha   90.00
_cell.angle_beta   90.00
_cell.angle_gamma   90.00
#
_symmetry.space_group_name_H-M   'P 1'
#
loop_
_entity.id
_entity.type
_entity.pdbx_description
1 polymer ?
#
loop_
_entity_poly.entity_id
_entity_poly.type
_entity_poly.pdbx_seq_one_letter_code
_entity_poly.pdbx_strand_id
1 'polypeptide(L)'
;MLNVTQSTIIARKYCMNSWSVTQCLTLAIGMVFLFLRMHFILKAFCGVMILLFYAWVIFYELHYIYDNSASMNPGMNPKVAHLMLIIFTVIIFHWIDRQSEYIARVDYNWKRQLLKQKEEAEITKQTNKILVENILPTHVGMYFELIHAFMLIVIFFS
;
A
#
# COMPACT_ATOMS: atom_id res chain seq x y z
N MET A 1 -20.65 48.14 2.32
CA MET A 1 -20.25 48.05 0.90
C MET A 1 -18.72 47.89 0.70
N LEU A 2 -17.87 48.45 1.56
CA LEU A 2 -16.39 48.36 1.43
C LEU A 2 -15.80 46.93 1.51
N ASN A 3 -16.38 46.05 2.33
CA ASN A 3 -15.91 44.65 2.45
C ASN A 3 -16.14 43.81 1.19
N VAL A 4 -17.22 44.07 0.45
CA VAL A 4 -17.59 43.29 -0.76
C VAL A 4 -16.71 43.68 -1.94
N THR A 5 -16.34 44.96 -2.04
CA THR A 5 -15.40 45.45 -3.05
C THR A 5 -13.97 44.98 -2.76
N GLN A 6 -13.58 44.86 -1.49
CA GLN A 6 -12.23 44.38 -1.14
C GLN A 6 -12.04 42.88 -1.43
N SER A 7 -13.05 42.04 -1.12
CA SER A 7 -13.01 40.60 -1.42
C SER A 7 -13.02 40.30 -2.91
N THR A 8 -13.77 41.08 -3.70
CA THR A 8 -13.79 40.96 -5.18
C THR A 8 -12.48 41.45 -5.82
N ILE A 9 -11.81 42.44 -5.25
CA ILE A 9 -10.47 42.88 -5.69
C ILE A 9 -9.42 41.82 -5.38
N ILE A 10 -9.47 41.18 -4.20
CA ILE A 10 -8.57 40.05 -3.85
C ILE A 10 -8.81 38.87 -4.79
N ALA A 11 -10.07 38.49 -5.04
CA ALA A 11 -10.42 37.41 -5.97
C ALA A 11 -10.01 37.68 -7.42
N ARG A 12 -10.01 38.94 -7.90
CA ARG A 12 -9.46 39.29 -9.22
C ARG A 12 -7.94 39.33 -9.25
N LYS A 13 -7.27 39.60 -8.13
CA LYS A 13 -5.82 39.72 -8.04
C LYS A 13 -5.11 38.35 -8.08
N TYR A 14 -5.82 37.31 -7.66
CA TYR A 14 -5.39 35.92 -7.78
C TYR A 14 -6.28 35.25 -8.84
N CYS A 15 -5.75 34.95 -10.04
CA CYS A 15 -6.41 34.08 -11.03
C CYS A 15 -6.49 32.63 -10.52
N MET A 16 -7.02 32.42 -9.33
CA MET A 16 -7.08 31.14 -8.67
C MET A 16 -8.50 30.58 -8.80
N ASN A 17 -8.60 29.52 -9.61
CA ASN A 17 -9.78 28.68 -9.63
C ASN A 17 -9.90 27.96 -8.27
N SER A 18 -11.06 28.05 -7.62
CA SER A 18 -11.35 27.40 -6.33
C SER A 18 -11.07 25.89 -6.36
N TRP A 19 -11.25 25.26 -7.52
CA TRP A 19 -10.89 23.85 -7.73
C TRP A 19 -9.39 23.61 -7.69
N SER A 20 -8.58 24.47 -8.31
CA SER A 20 -7.12 24.32 -8.30
C SER A 20 -6.57 24.37 -6.87
N VAL A 21 -7.10 25.25 -6.02
CA VAL A 21 -6.71 25.33 -4.60
C VAL A 21 -7.05 24.03 -3.87
N THR A 22 -8.25 23.49 -4.10
CA THR A 22 -8.69 22.22 -3.52
C THR A 22 -7.78 21.06 -3.97
N GLN A 23 -7.41 21.01 -5.25
CA GLN A 23 -6.52 19.98 -5.77
C GLN A 23 -5.08 20.10 -5.22
N CYS A 24 -4.53 21.30 -5.10
CA CYS A 24 -3.23 21.51 -4.48
C CYS A 24 -3.22 21.02 -3.02
N LEU A 25 -4.30 21.30 -2.27
CA LEU A 25 -4.44 20.80 -0.90
C LEU A 25 -4.53 19.28 -0.85
N THR A 26 -5.31 18.65 -1.73
CA THR A 26 -5.40 17.19 -1.87
C THR A 26 -4.02 16.57 -2.07
N LEU A 27 -3.19 17.14 -2.97
CA LEU A 27 -1.83 16.65 -3.22
C LEU A 27 -0.93 16.84 -2.00
N ALA A 28 -0.99 17.99 -1.33
CA ALA A 28 -0.23 18.24 -0.10
C ALA A 28 -0.58 17.23 0.99
N ILE A 29 -1.86 16.93 1.19
CA ILE A 29 -2.33 15.88 2.09
C ILE A 29 -1.73 14.53 1.68
N GLY A 30 -1.82 14.17 0.40
CA GLY A 30 -1.22 12.93 -0.11
C GLY A 30 0.28 12.82 0.21
N MET A 31 1.03 13.91 0.03
CA MET A 31 2.46 13.95 0.35
C MET A 31 2.71 13.73 1.85
N VAL A 32 1.97 14.40 2.73
CA VAL A 32 2.07 14.21 4.19
C VAL A 32 1.82 12.74 4.56
N PHE A 33 0.79 12.11 3.98
CA PHE A 33 0.46 10.72 4.23
C PHE A 33 1.52 9.73 3.74
N LEU A 34 2.21 10.05 2.64
CA LEU A 34 3.34 9.25 2.12
C LEU A 34 4.59 9.35 3.02
N PHE A 35 4.88 10.53 3.57
CA PHE A 35 6.12 10.77 4.32
C PHE A 35 6.05 10.37 5.80
N LEU A 36 4.88 10.32 6.43
CA LEU A 36 4.74 9.94 7.85
C LEU A 36 4.93 8.42 8.06
N ARG A 37 6.14 7.87 7.91
CA ARG A 37 6.37 6.41 7.97
C ARG A 37 6.14 5.77 9.36
N MET A 38 5.93 6.52 10.43
CA MET A 38 6.10 6.00 11.79
C MET A 38 4.81 5.63 12.55
N HIS A 39 3.73 6.44 12.50
CA HIS A 39 2.54 6.19 13.33
C HIS A 39 1.21 6.52 12.66
N PHE A 40 0.33 5.50 12.55
CA PHE A 40 -1.05 5.62 12.05
C PHE A 40 -1.90 6.65 12.81
N ILE A 41 -1.78 6.68 14.14
CA ILE A 41 -2.54 7.62 15.00
C ILE A 41 -2.14 9.07 14.68
N LEU A 42 -0.85 9.33 14.49
CA LEU A 42 -0.35 10.66 14.15
C LEU A 42 -0.87 11.12 12.78
N LYS A 43 -0.90 10.22 11.79
CA LYS A 43 -1.50 10.51 10.48
C LYS A 43 -2.98 10.84 10.59
N ALA A 44 -3.73 10.05 11.36
CA ALA A 44 -5.16 10.28 11.57
C ALA A 44 -5.42 11.64 12.24
N PHE A 45 -4.67 11.97 13.29
CA PHE A 45 -4.77 13.26 13.96
C PHE A 45 -4.42 14.41 13.02
N CYS A 46 -3.33 14.29 12.26
CA CYS A 46 -2.93 15.30 11.27
C CYS A 46 -4.00 15.48 10.19
N GLY A 47 -4.57 14.38 9.67
CA GLY A 47 -5.67 14.42 8.70
C GLY A 47 -6.89 15.17 9.22
N VAL A 48 -7.30 14.91 10.48
CA VAL A 48 -8.43 15.61 11.12
C VAL A 48 -8.13 17.10 11.29
N MET A 49 -6.92 17.45 11.75
CA MET A 49 -6.52 18.85 11.94
C MET A 49 -6.53 19.64 10.62
N ILE A 50 -6.05 19.04 9.53
CA ILE A 50 -6.09 19.65 8.19
C ILE A 50 -7.54 19.84 7.73
N LEU A 51 -8.42 18.87 7.99
CA LEU A 51 -9.84 18.93 7.62
C LEU A 51 -10.58 20.06 8.35
N LEU A 52 -10.33 20.21 9.65
CA LEU A 52 -10.89 21.29 10.47
C LEU A 52 -10.38 22.66 10.00
N PHE A 53 -9.08 22.78 9.73
CA PHE A 53 -8.49 24.00 9.20
C PHE A 53 -9.09 24.37 7.83
N TYR A 54 -9.26 23.39 6.95
CA TYR A 54 -9.85 23.62 5.63
C TYR A 54 -11.32 24.05 5.72
N ALA A 55 -12.10 23.41 6.59
CA ALA A 55 -13.48 23.82 6.85
C ALA A 55 -13.53 25.28 7.37
N TRP A 56 -12.67 25.62 8.34
CA TRP A 56 -12.57 26.98 8.86
C TRP A 56 -12.28 28.01 7.76
N VAL A 57 -11.29 27.73 6.89
CA VAL A 57 -10.90 28.61 5.78
C VAL A 57 -12.04 28.82 4.78
N ILE A 58 -12.81 27.77 4.43
CA ILE A 58 -13.96 27.91 3.52
C ILE A 58 -15.08 28.76 4.13
N PHE A 59 -15.40 28.54 5.40
CA PHE A 59 -16.56 29.19 6.03
C PHE A 59 -16.29 30.65 6.42
N TYR A 60 -15.06 30.99 6.82
CA TYR A 60 -14.72 32.34 7.28
C TYR A 60 -14.01 33.20 6.24
N GLU A 61 -12.94 32.69 5.60
CA GLU A 61 -12.04 33.51 4.76
C GLU A 61 -12.51 33.57 3.30
N LEU A 62 -12.89 32.42 2.73
CA LEU A 62 -13.14 32.28 1.29
C LEU A 62 -14.61 32.04 0.94
N HIS A 63 -15.53 32.38 1.84
CA HIS A 63 -16.97 32.15 1.69
C HIS A 63 -17.52 32.63 0.34
N TYR A 64 -17.12 33.83 -0.09
CA TYR A 64 -17.60 34.46 -1.34
C TYR A 64 -17.01 33.82 -2.61
N ILE A 65 -15.77 33.34 -2.55
CA ILE A 65 -15.08 32.71 -3.69
C ILE A 65 -15.60 31.28 -3.93
N TYR A 66 -15.96 30.58 -2.84
CA TYR A 66 -16.53 29.23 -2.92
C TYR A 66 -18.05 29.22 -3.17
N ASP A 67 -18.79 30.28 -2.85
CA ASP A 67 -20.22 30.36 -3.25
C ASP A 67 -20.40 30.52 -4.76
N ASN A 68 -19.47 31.21 -5.42
CA ASN A 68 -19.50 31.42 -6.87
C ASN A 68 -18.75 30.32 -7.65
N SER A 69 -18.25 29.27 -6.98
CA SER A 69 -17.51 28.20 -7.66
C SER A 69 -18.47 27.20 -8.33
N ALA A 70 -18.02 26.59 -9.42
CA ALA A 70 -18.77 25.53 -10.07
C ALA A 70 -18.87 24.32 -9.12
N SER A 71 -20.08 23.83 -8.88
CA SER A 71 -20.31 22.62 -8.10
C SER A 71 -20.16 21.37 -8.98
N MET A 72 -19.71 20.26 -8.38
CA MET A 72 -19.62 18.96 -9.05
C MET A 72 -21.00 18.43 -9.49
N ASN A 73 -22.07 18.87 -8.83
CA ASN A 73 -23.44 18.46 -9.13
C ASN A 73 -24.35 19.70 -9.24
N PRO A 74 -25.06 19.89 -10.37
CA PRO A 74 -26.08 20.94 -10.49
C PRO A 74 -27.20 20.70 -9.46
N GLY A 75 -27.16 21.46 -8.36
CA GLY A 75 -28.10 21.36 -7.24
C GLY A 75 -27.45 21.19 -5.86
N MET A 76 -26.13 20.93 -5.81
CA MET A 76 -25.40 20.82 -4.55
C MET A 76 -24.60 22.10 -4.27
N ASN A 77 -24.63 22.56 -3.02
CA ASN A 77 -23.83 23.71 -2.59
C ASN A 77 -22.34 23.47 -2.88
N PRO A 78 -21.65 24.35 -3.64
CA PRO A 78 -20.26 24.12 -4.04
C PRO A 78 -19.31 23.93 -2.84
N LYS A 79 -19.53 24.65 -1.74
CA LYS A 79 -18.80 24.46 -0.46
C LYS A 79 -18.84 23.02 0.03
N VAL A 80 -20.02 22.40 -0.02
CA VAL A 80 -20.23 21.00 0.40
C VAL A 80 -19.51 20.06 -0.56
N ALA A 81 -19.53 20.35 -1.87
CA ALA A 81 -18.81 19.56 -2.87
C ALA A 81 -17.30 19.54 -2.60
N HIS A 82 -16.71 20.71 -2.34
CA HIS A 82 -15.27 20.83 -2.02
C HIS A 82 -14.91 20.15 -0.69
N LEU A 83 -15.77 20.27 0.34
CA LEU A 83 -15.56 19.61 1.62
C LEU A 83 -15.66 18.08 1.50
N MET A 84 -16.66 17.58 0.79
CA MET A 84 -16.83 16.15 0.51
C MET A 84 -15.60 15.58 -0.18
N LEU A 85 -15.05 16.26 -1.18
CA LEU A 85 -13.85 15.79 -1.88
C LEU A 85 -12.69 15.58 -0.91
N ILE A 86 -12.38 16.57 -0.07
CA ILE A 86 -11.29 16.44 0.91
C ILE A 86 -11.57 15.34 1.94
N ILE A 87 -12.82 15.19 2.40
CA ILE A 87 -13.21 14.09 3.30
C ILE A 87 -12.95 12.73 2.63
N PHE A 88 -13.43 12.54 1.39
CA PHE A 88 -13.20 11.31 0.65
C PHE A 88 -11.71 11.04 0.46
N THR A 89 -10.92 12.06 0.10
CA THR A 89 -9.47 11.96 -0.02
C THR A 89 -8.82 11.46 1.27
N VAL A 90 -9.16 12.05 2.43
CA VAL A 90 -8.59 11.66 3.73
C VAL A 90 -8.99 10.22 4.08
N ILE A 91 -10.24 9.82 3.84
CA ILE A 91 -10.72 8.44 4.07
C ILE A 91 -9.97 7.45 3.17
N ILE A 92 -9.82 7.76 1.87
CA ILE A 92 -9.11 6.90 0.92
C ILE A 92 -7.65 6.72 1.36
N PHE A 93 -6.94 7.79 1.68
CA PHE A 93 -5.56 7.70 2.15
C PHE A 93 -5.43 6.90 3.44
N HIS A 94 -6.36 7.10 4.38
CA HIS A 94 -6.43 6.33 5.61
C HIS A 94 -6.65 4.83 5.34
N TRP A 95 -7.54 4.50 4.40
CA TRP A 95 -7.80 3.12 4.00
C TRP A 95 -6.59 2.47 3.35
N ILE A 96 -5.91 3.16 2.43
CA ILE A 96 -4.69 2.69 1.78
C ILE A 96 -3.60 2.39 2.81
N ASP A 97 -3.42 3.27 3.80
CA ASP A 97 -2.45 3.08 4.88
C ASP A 97 -2.74 1.79 5.68
N ARG A 98 -4.01 1.56 6.03
CA ARG A 98 -4.43 0.32 6.72
C ARG A 98 -4.26 -0.93 5.87
N GLN A 99 -4.55 -0.85 4.58
CA GLN A 99 -4.33 -1.94 3.64
C GLN A 99 -2.84 -2.26 3.53
N SER A 100 -1.98 -1.25 3.43
CA SER A 100 -0.52 -1.44 3.39
C SER A 100 -0.01 -2.17 4.64
N GLU A 101 -0.47 -1.75 5.82
CA GLU A 101 -0.10 -2.37 7.10
C GLU A 101 -0.59 -3.82 7.21
N TYR A 102 -1.81 -4.09 6.72
CA TYR A 102 -2.38 -5.44 6.67
C TYR A 102 -1.57 -6.36 5.74
N ILE A 103 -1.27 -5.90 4.53
CA ILE A 103 -0.47 -6.65 3.56
C ILE A 103 0.92 -6.97 4.13
N ALA A 104 1.57 -6.02 4.78
CA ALA A 104 2.88 -6.23 5.41
C ALA A 104 2.85 -7.33 6.49
N ARG A 105 1.80 -7.37 7.32
CA ARG A 105 1.62 -8.44 8.33
C ARG A 105 1.38 -9.80 7.72
N VAL A 106 0.55 -9.85 6.68
CA VAL A 106 0.27 -11.10 5.95
C VAL A 106 1.54 -11.62 5.29
N ASP A 107 2.31 -10.75 4.62
CA ASP A 107 3.58 -11.10 3.99
C ASP A 107 4.60 -11.63 5.00
N TYR A 108 4.71 -11.00 6.18
CA TYR A 108 5.55 -11.50 7.27
C TYR A 108 5.16 -12.92 7.71
N ASN A 109 3.87 -13.15 7.94
CA ASN A 109 3.36 -14.46 8.36
C ASN A 109 3.58 -15.52 7.27
N TRP A 110 3.33 -15.17 6.01
CA TRP A 110 3.54 -16.05 4.87
C TRP A 110 5.01 -16.45 4.74
N LYS A 111 5.93 -15.48 4.82
CA LYS A 111 7.38 -15.76 4.82
C LYS A 111 7.80 -16.68 5.95
N ARG A 112 7.26 -16.48 7.16
CA ARG A 112 7.54 -17.35 8.30
C ARG A 112 7.03 -18.79 8.09
N GLN A 113 5.84 -18.95 7.51
CA GLN A 113 5.30 -20.27 7.19
C GLN A 113 6.13 -20.97 6.13
N LEU A 114 6.52 -20.26 5.07
CA LEU A 114 7.40 -20.79 4.04
C LEU A 114 8.75 -21.26 4.60
N LEU A 115 9.35 -20.50 5.51
CA LEU A 115 10.61 -20.89 6.15
C LEU A 115 10.45 -22.18 6.98
N LYS A 116 9.36 -22.32 7.73
CA LYS A 116 9.09 -23.56 8.48
C LYS A 116 8.88 -24.77 7.57
N GLN A 117 8.06 -24.63 6.53
CA GLN A 117 7.83 -25.71 5.57
C GLN A 117 9.12 -26.13 4.88
N LYS A 118 10.02 -25.18 4.60
CA LYS A 118 11.34 -25.48 4.05
C LYS A 118 12.20 -26.27 5.03
N GLU A 119 12.25 -25.86 6.30
CA GLU A 119 12.99 -26.56 7.35
C GLU A 119 12.48 -28.00 7.55
N GLU A 120 11.16 -28.17 7.64
CA GLU A 120 10.53 -29.49 7.76
C GLU A 120 10.81 -30.37 6.52
N ALA A 121 10.80 -29.79 5.32
CA ALA A 121 11.16 -30.50 4.09
C ALA A 121 12.64 -30.90 4.04
N GLU A 122 13.56 -30.05 4.52
CA GLU A 122 14.99 -30.36 4.61
C GLU A 122 15.26 -31.48 5.62
N ILE A 123 14.62 -31.44 6.80
CA ILE A 123 14.69 -32.52 7.79
C ILE A 123 14.17 -33.82 7.20
N THR A 124 13.00 -33.80 6.56
CA THR A 124 12.42 -34.99 5.92
C THR A 124 13.34 -35.55 4.83
N LYS A 125 13.98 -34.69 4.03
CA LYS A 125 14.95 -35.11 3.02
C LYS A 125 16.20 -35.74 3.65
N GLN A 126 16.72 -35.18 4.73
CA GLN A 126 17.85 -35.74 5.47
C GLN A 126 17.49 -37.09 6.10
N THR A 127 16.33 -37.19 6.75
CA THR A 127 15.83 -38.44 7.33
C THR A 127 15.64 -39.51 6.25
N ASN A 128 15.03 -39.17 5.11
CA ASN A 128 14.90 -40.09 3.98
C ASN A 128 16.27 -40.54 3.43
N LYS A 129 17.26 -39.64 3.32
CA LYS A 129 18.62 -40.00 2.90
C LYS A 129 19.25 -41.02 3.87
N ILE A 130 19.15 -40.77 5.17
CA ILE A 130 19.68 -41.65 6.21
C ILE A 130 18.96 -43.01 6.18
N LEU A 131 17.63 -43.02 6.06
CA LEU A 131 16.85 -44.27 5.93
C LEU A 131 17.21 -45.04 4.66
N VAL A 132 17.37 -44.36 3.53
CA VAL A 132 17.79 -45.00 2.27
C VAL A 132 19.20 -45.59 2.40
N GLU A 133 20.14 -44.87 3.01
CA GLU A 133 21.48 -45.40 3.31
C GLU A 133 21.47 -46.55 4.32
N ASN A 134 20.46 -46.62 5.20
CA ASN A 134 20.29 -47.73 6.16
C ASN A 134 19.57 -48.95 5.56
N ILE A 135 18.64 -48.72 4.61
CA ILE A 135 17.84 -49.76 3.95
C ILE A 135 18.56 -50.31 2.72
N LEU A 136 19.36 -49.53 2.00
CA LEU A 136 20.36 -50.07 1.07
C LEU A 136 21.50 -50.63 1.93
N PRO A 137 21.57 -51.95 2.15
CA PRO A 137 22.80 -52.51 2.66
C PRO A 137 23.84 -52.29 1.55
N THR A 138 25.13 -52.25 1.91
CA THR A 138 26.27 -52.32 0.98
C THR A 138 26.12 -53.39 -0.13
N HIS A 139 25.27 -54.39 0.10
CA HIS A 139 24.79 -55.40 -0.86
C HIS A 139 24.02 -54.85 -2.08
N VAL A 140 23.07 -53.91 -1.92
CA VAL A 140 22.25 -53.41 -3.05
C VAL A 140 23.05 -52.47 -3.95
N GLY A 141 23.94 -51.66 -3.37
CA GLY A 141 24.92 -50.89 -4.13
C GLY A 141 25.86 -51.79 -4.93
N MET A 142 26.26 -52.94 -4.36
CA MET A 142 27.09 -53.93 -5.03
C MET A 142 26.43 -54.50 -6.29
N TYR A 143 25.14 -54.85 -6.28
CA TYR A 143 24.48 -55.33 -7.50
C TYR A 143 24.38 -54.24 -8.56
N PHE A 144 24.10 -53.01 -8.17
CA PHE A 144 24.00 -51.92 -9.15
C PHE A 144 25.34 -51.69 -9.86
N GLU A 145 26.45 -51.66 -9.11
CA GLU A 145 27.79 -51.53 -9.71
C GLU A 145 28.21 -52.78 -10.50
N LEU A 146 27.88 -53.98 -10.02
CA LEU A 146 28.23 -55.24 -10.68
C LEU A 146 27.43 -55.47 -11.97
N ILE A 147 26.15 -55.11 -11.98
CA ILE A 147 25.30 -55.11 -13.19
C ILE A 147 25.82 -54.10 -14.20
N HIS A 148 26.22 -52.90 -13.75
CA HIS A 148 26.79 -51.88 -14.62
C HIS A 148 28.14 -52.32 -15.22
N ALA A 149 29.02 -52.94 -14.42
CA ALA A 149 30.28 -53.51 -14.88
C ALA A 149 30.09 -54.68 -15.85
N PHE A 150 29.13 -55.57 -15.58
CA PHE A 150 28.80 -56.70 -16.46
C PHE A 150 28.24 -56.21 -17.81
N MET A 151 27.37 -55.20 -17.80
CA MET A 151 26.84 -54.59 -19.01
C MET A 151 27.97 -53.95 -19.85
N LEU A 152 28.92 -53.28 -19.20
CA LEU A 152 30.12 -52.73 -19.85
C LEU A 152 31.00 -53.83 -20.47
N ILE A 153 31.22 -54.94 -19.79
CA ILE A 153 32.00 -56.08 -20.30
C ILE A 153 31.30 -56.71 -21.51
N VAL A 154 29.98 -56.94 -21.44
CA VAL A 154 29.20 -57.48 -22.56
C VAL A 154 29.23 -56.56 -23.78
N ILE A 155 29.15 -55.23 -23.57
CA ILE A 155 29.27 -54.25 -24.66
C ILE A 155 30.69 -54.22 -25.25
N PHE A 156 31.74 -54.42 -24.45
CA PHE A 156 33.13 -54.37 -24.91
C PHE A 156 33.61 -55.65 -25.61
N PHE A 157 32.95 -56.78 -25.35
CA PHE A 157 33.27 -58.10 -25.92
C PHE A 157 32.27 -58.58 -27.00
N SER A 158 31.23 -57.79 -27.31
CA SER A 158 30.33 -57.98 -28.46
C SER A 158 30.72 -57.08 -29.63
#